data_AF-A0A956W167-F1
#
_entry.id   AF-A0A956W167-F1
#
_cell.length_a   1.000
_cell.length_b   1.000
_cell.length_c   1.000
_cell.angle_alpha   90.00
_cell.angle_beta   90.00
_cell.angle_gamma   90.00
#
_symmetry.space_group_name_H-M   'P 1'
#
loop_
_entity.id
_entity.type
_entity.pdbx_description
1 polymer ?
#
loop_
_entity_poly.entity_id
_entity_poly.type
_entity_poly.pdbx_seq_one_letter_code
_entity_poly.pdbx_strand_id
1 'polypeptide(L)'
;SALEVAGNRLVVLEAAVLLEAGWDDLVDAIWVVVVQPDTAVARLATRNNMDEEAARARIASQLSNDERTARADIIIHNDGTLEELQAGALREWESLQARLKQEAGRD
;
A
#
# COMPACT_ATOMS: atom_id res chain seq x y z
N SER A 1 19.31 13.15 -5.04
CA SER A 1 18.52 12.85 -6.27
C SER A 1 17.86 14.11 -6.82
N ALA A 2 17.30 14.10 -8.04
CA ALA A 2 16.55 15.25 -8.57
C ALA A 2 15.33 15.63 -7.70
N LEU A 3 14.74 14.65 -7.01
CA LEU A 3 13.64 14.83 -6.08
C LEU A 3 14.08 15.59 -4.82
N GLU A 4 15.27 15.28 -4.29
CA GLU A 4 15.88 16.04 -3.18
C GLU A 4 16.20 17.48 -3.58
N VAL A 5 16.73 17.70 -4.80
CA VAL A 5 17.02 19.06 -5.30
C VAL A 5 15.74 19.89 -5.43
N ALA A 6 14.61 19.26 -5.73
CA ALA A 6 13.29 19.89 -5.73
C ALA A 6 12.71 20.12 -4.31
N GLY A 7 13.44 19.79 -3.25
CA GLY A 7 13.04 20.02 -1.86
C GLY A 7 12.06 18.98 -1.31
N ASN A 8 11.85 17.85 -2.01
CA ASN A 8 10.99 16.78 -1.50
C ASN A 8 11.71 16.03 -0.38
N ARG A 9 11.07 15.97 0.80
CA ARG A 9 11.57 15.23 1.96
C ARG A 9 10.97 13.83 2.11
N LEU A 10 9.95 13.53 1.31
CA LEU A 10 9.23 12.26 1.35
C LEU A 10 8.72 11.97 -0.06
N VAL A 11 8.83 10.71 -0.47
CA VAL A 11 8.37 10.20 -1.76
C VAL A 11 7.56 8.94 -1.50
N VAL A 12 6.45 8.78 -2.20
CA VAL A 12 5.64 7.56 -2.15
C VAL A 12 5.80 6.84 -3.48
N LEU A 13 6.28 5.59 -3.43
CA LEU A 13 6.36 4.70 -4.58
C LEU A 13 5.12 3.79 -4.60
N GLU A 14 4.23 4.01 -5.56
CA GLU A 14 3.08 3.12 -5.78
C GLU A 14 3.47 2.04 -6.79
N ALA A 15 3.41 0.77 -6.36
CA ALA A 15 3.74 -0.37 -7.21
C ALA A 15 2.98 -1.62 -6.75
N ALA A 16 2.11 -2.14 -7.62
CA ALA A 16 1.32 -3.34 -7.34
C ALA A 16 2.16 -4.61 -7.05
N VAL A 17 3.37 -4.66 -7.62
CA VAL A 17 4.29 -5.80 -7.58
C VAL A 17 5.64 -5.47 -6.90
N LEU A 18 5.66 -4.47 -6.00
CA LEU A 18 6.90 -4.03 -5.32
C LEU A 18 7.65 -5.20 -4.67
N LEU A 19 6.92 -6.01 -3.92
CA LEU A 19 7.47 -7.15 -3.17
C LEU A 19 7.83 -8.34 -4.07
N GLU A 20 7.08 -8.56 -5.15
CA GLU A 20 7.38 -9.57 -6.17
C GLU A 20 8.62 -9.18 -6.99
N ALA A 21 8.84 -7.88 -7.20
CA ALA A 21 9.99 -7.35 -7.93
C ALA A 21 11.27 -7.27 -7.07
N GLY A 22 11.17 -7.54 -5.76
CA GLY A 22 12.30 -7.46 -4.83
C GLY A 22 12.81 -6.03 -4.67
N TRP A 23 11.90 -5.05 -4.65
CA TRP A 23 12.22 -3.62 -4.50
C TRP A 23 12.08 -3.12 -3.06
N ASP A 24 12.03 -4.05 -2.10
CA ASP A 24 11.96 -3.75 -0.68
C ASP A 24 13.19 -2.97 -0.18
N ASP A 25 14.34 -3.12 -0.83
CA ASP A 25 15.57 -2.38 -0.52
C ASP A 25 15.59 -0.94 -1.06
N LEU A 26 14.65 -0.57 -1.92
CA LEU A 26 14.54 0.78 -2.50
C LEU A 26 13.76 1.76 -1.62
N VAL A 27 13.13 1.29 -0.54
CA VAL A 27 12.21 2.08 0.28
C VAL A 27 12.56 1.99 1.76
N ASP A 28 12.32 3.06 2.50
CA ASP A 28 12.53 3.11 3.96
C ASP A 28 11.38 2.46 4.75
N ALA A 29 10.20 2.33 4.13
CA ALA A 29 9.01 1.73 4.73
C ALA A 29 8.07 1.17 3.66
N ILE A 30 7.50 0.00 3.94
CA ILE A 30 6.55 -0.72 3.09
C ILE A 30 5.14 -0.57 3.66
N TRP A 31 4.26 0.03 2.86
CA TRP A 31 2.84 0.19 3.19
C TRP A 31 2.03 -0.77 2.33
N VAL A 32 1.22 -1.62 2.96
CA VAL A 32 0.32 -2.53 2.26
C VAL A 32 -1.12 -2.18 2.54
N VAL A 33 -1.92 -2.13 1.47
CA VAL A 33 -3.38 -2.04 1.57
C VAL A 33 -3.94 -3.42 1.32
N VAL A 34 -4.58 -4.00 2.33
CA VAL A 34 -5.14 -5.36 2.27
C VAL A 34 -6.66 -5.33 2.30
N VAL A 35 -7.26 -6.30 1.61
CA VAL A 35 -8.70 -6.50 1.55
C VAL A 35 -8.96 -7.99 1.37
N GLN A 36 -10.09 -8.50 1.85
CA GLN A 36 -10.47 -9.90 1.65
C GLN A 36 -10.44 -10.26 0.15
N PRO A 37 -9.91 -11.44 -0.24
CA PRO A 37 -9.77 -11.84 -1.64
C PRO A 37 -11.07 -11.77 -2.43
N ASP A 38 -12.18 -12.25 -1.87
CA ASP A 38 -13.47 -12.24 -2.57
C ASP A 38 -13.99 -10.80 -2.79
N THR A 39 -13.75 -9.90 -1.83
CA THR A 39 -14.06 -8.46 -1.99
C THR A 39 -13.19 -7.83 -3.09
N ALA A 40 -11.90 -8.18 -3.17
CA ALA A 40 -11.03 -7.71 -4.24
C ALA A 40 -11.51 -8.19 -5.61
N VAL A 41 -11.87 -9.48 -5.72
CA VAL A 41 -12.40 -10.08 -6.96
C VAL A 41 -13.67 -9.36 -7.40
N ALA A 42 -14.65 -9.19 -6.50
CA ALA A 42 -15.90 -8.51 -6.82
C ALA A 42 -15.69 -7.06 -7.27
N ARG A 43 -14.82 -6.31 -6.57
CA ARG A 43 -14.48 -4.92 -6.93
C ARG A 43 -13.75 -4.84 -8.27
N LEU A 44 -12.79 -5.75 -8.52
CA LEU A 44 -12.03 -5.81 -9.77
C LEU A 44 -12.92 -6.14 -10.97
N ALA A 45 -13.74 -7.19 -10.84
CA ALA A 45 -14.69 -7.61 -11.87
C ALA A 45 -15.64 -6.46 -12.24
N THR A 46 -16.24 -5.82 -11.24
CA THR A 46 -17.16 -4.70 -11.43
C THR A 46 -16.47 -3.49 -12.09
N ARG A 47 -15.32 -3.06 -11.56
CA ARG A 47 -14.63 -1.86 -12.05
C ARG A 47 -14.10 -2.02 -13.47
N ASN A 48 -13.59 -3.21 -13.81
CA ASN A 48 -12.91 -3.45 -15.07
C ASN A 48 -13.81 -4.17 -16.10
N ASN A 49 -15.08 -4.43 -15.78
CA ASN A 49 -16.00 -5.23 -16.58
C ASN A 49 -15.37 -6.58 -17.00
N MET A 50 -14.76 -7.26 -16.03
CA MET A 50 -14.07 -8.53 -16.20
C MET A 50 -14.93 -9.68 -15.71
N ASP A 51 -14.74 -10.85 -16.32
CA ASP A 51 -15.28 -12.11 -15.80
C ASP A 51 -14.71 -12.42 -14.40
N GLU A 52 -15.52 -13.04 -13.53
CA GLU A 52 -15.13 -13.33 -12.15
C GLU A 52 -13.94 -14.30 -12.09
N GLU A 53 -13.91 -15.32 -12.95
CA GLU A 53 -12.81 -16.30 -13.00
C GLU A 53 -11.51 -15.60 -13.40
N ALA A 54 -11.57 -14.70 -14.39
CA ALA A 54 -10.42 -13.90 -14.81
C ALA A 54 -9.94 -12.95 -13.70
N ALA A 55 -10.86 -12.32 -12.96
CA ALA A 55 -10.52 -11.49 -11.81
C ALA A 55 -9.86 -12.32 -10.69
N ARG A 56 -10.40 -13.51 -10.39
CA ARG A 56 -9.86 -14.43 -9.39
C ARG A 56 -8.47 -14.92 -9.77
N ALA A 57 -8.26 -15.32 -11.01
CA ALA A 57 -6.94 -15.72 -11.51
C ALA A 57 -5.92 -14.58 -11.38
N ARG A 58 -6.33 -13.35 -11.67
CA ARG A 58 -5.47 -12.17 -11.52
C ARG A 58 -5.09 -11.89 -10.07
N ILE A 59 -6.04 -11.95 -9.14
CA ILE A 59 -5.75 -11.79 -7.71
C ILE A 59 -4.84 -12.92 -7.21
N ALA A 60 -5.09 -14.17 -7.63
CA ALA A 60 -4.30 -15.34 -7.24
C ALA A 60 -2.87 -15.36 -7.82
N SER A 61 -2.60 -14.61 -8.89
CA SER A 61 -1.25 -14.48 -9.46
C SER A 61 -0.31 -13.56 -8.67
N GLN A 62 -0.85 -12.81 -7.71
CA GLN A 62 -0.09 -11.92 -6.83
C GLN A 62 0.18 -12.61 -5.49
N LEU A 63 1.09 -12.03 -4.70
CA LEU A 63 1.30 -12.45 -3.32
C LEU A 63 0.01 -12.35 -2.50
N SER A 64 -0.19 -13.32 -1.62
CA SER A 64 -1.28 -13.35 -0.65
C SER A 64 -1.19 -12.19 0.35
N ASN A 65 -2.31 -11.90 1.02
CA ASN A 65 -2.33 -10.91 2.10
C ASN A 65 -1.35 -11.28 3.22
N ASP A 66 -1.21 -12.57 3.54
CA ASP A 66 -0.29 -13.03 4.59
C ASP A 66 1.17 -12.76 4.20
N GLU A 67 1.55 -13.05 2.95
CA GLU A 67 2.90 -12.78 2.44
C GLU A 67 3.22 -11.29 2.30
N ARG A 68 2.20 -10.46 2.06
CA ARG A 68 2.32 -8.99 2.00
C ARG A 68 2.45 -8.40 3.40
N THR A 69 1.58 -8.80 4.33
CA THR A 69 1.58 -8.28 5.71
C THR A 69 2.80 -8.71 6.50
N ALA A 70 3.35 -9.90 6.24
CA ALA A 70 4.60 -10.35 6.86
C ALA A 70 5.82 -9.48 6.54
N ARG A 71 5.76 -8.67 5.47
CA ARG A 71 6.83 -7.76 5.02
C ARG A 71 6.44 -6.29 5.09
N ALA A 72 5.31 -5.97 5.70
CA ALA A 72 4.82 -4.61 5.77
C ALA A 72 5.24 -3.95 7.09
N ASP A 73 5.63 -2.69 7.02
CA ASP A 73 5.79 -1.84 8.20
C ASP A 73 4.44 -1.28 8.64
N ILE A 74 3.57 -0.99 7.66
CA ILE A 74 2.24 -0.41 7.88
C ILE A 74 1.21 -1.17 7.05
N ILE A 75 0.11 -1.56 7.72
CA ILE A 75 -1.00 -2.31 7.14
C ILE A 75 -2.26 -1.48 7.22
N ILE A 76 -2.90 -1.24 6.08
CA ILE A 76 -4.18 -0.53 5.97
C ILE A 76 -5.24 -1.51 5.47
N HIS A 77 -6.30 -1.69 6.25
CA HIS A 77 -7.43 -2.53 5.86
C HIS A 77 -8.42 -1.76 4.98
N ASN A 78 -8.84 -2.37 3.88
CA ASN A 78 -9.78 -1.82 2.90
C ASN A 78 -11.02 -2.71 2.73
N ASP A 79 -11.39 -3.42 3.78
CA ASP A 79 -12.60 -4.25 3.82
C ASP A 79 -13.89 -3.40 3.91
N GLY A 80 -13.75 -2.18 4.44
CA GLY A 80 -14.82 -1.24 4.70
C GLY A 80 -15.18 -0.30 3.54
N THR A 81 -15.75 0.85 3.90
CA THR A 81 -16.09 1.94 2.98
C THR A 81 -14.86 2.75 2.56
N LEU A 82 -15.04 3.61 1.56
CA LEU A 82 -13.99 4.54 1.13
C LEU A 82 -13.61 5.52 2.25
N GLU A 83 -14.58 5.96 3.04
CA GLU A 83 -14.38 6.87 4.18
C GLU A 83 -13.54 6.18 5.28
N GLU A 84 -13.81 4.91 5.56
CA GLU A 84 -13.03 4.13 6.53
C GLU A 84 -11.59 3.93 6.05
N LEU A 85 -11.39 3.62 4.76
CA LEU A 85 -10.07 3.55 4.14
C LEU A 85 -9.32 4.89 4.23
N GLN A 86 -9.97 5.99 3.87
CA GLN A 86 -9.40 7.33 3.92
C GLN A 86 -8.99 7.70 5.35
N ALA A 87 -9.85 7.43 6.32
CA ALA A 87 -9.55 7.67 7.73
C ALA A 87 -8.36 6.83 8.19
N GLY A 88 -8.26 5.56 7.77
CA GLY A 88 -7.11 4.69 8.04
C GLY A 88 -5.82 5.25 7.46
N ALA A 89 -5.82 5.58 6.17
CA ALA A 89 -4.65 6.12 5.49
C ALA A 89 -4.19 7.45 6.10
N LEU A 90 -5.12 8.35 6.46
CA LEU A 90 -4.77 9.62 7.11
C LEU A 90 -4.12 9.40 8.48
N ARG A 91 -4.64 8.47 9.30
CA ARG A 91 -4.06 8.18 10.62
C ARG A 91 -2.61 7.72 10.51
N GLU A 92 -2.34 6.78 9.61
CA GLU A 92 -0.98 6.29 9.40
C GLU A 92 -0.07 7.39 8.83
N TRP A 93 -0.61 8.22 7.93
CA TRP A 93 0.13 9.35 7.37
C TRP A 93 0.53 10.38 8.44
N GLU A 94 -0.41 10.76 9.31
CA GLU A 94 -0.15 11.67 10.42
C GLU A 94 0.89 11.10 11.39
N SER A 95 0.80 9.80 11.68
CA SER A 95 1.79 9.07 12.48
C SER A 95 3.18 9.15 11.85
N LEU A 96 3.32 8.86 10.56
CA LEU A 96 4.57 8.97 9.82
C LEU A 96 5.15 10.39 9.89
N GLN A 97 4.33 11.40 9.61
CA GLN A 97 4.73 12.80 9.65
C GLN A 97 5.20 13.22 11.06
N ALA A 98 4.55 12.73 12.11
CA ALA A 98 4.96 12.99 13.48
C ALA A 98 6.34 12.39 13.80
N ARG A 99 6.60 11.14 13.39
CA ARG A 99 7.92 10.49 13.56
C ARG A 99 9.03 11.25 12.84
N LEU A 100 8.81 11.59 11.56
CA LEU A 100 9.79 12.33 10.75
C LEU A 100 10.11 13.71 11.33
N LYS A 101 9.14 14.39 11.95
CA LYS A 101 9.38 15.67 12.66
C LYS A 101 10.20 15.48 13.94
N GLN A 102 9.98 14.40 14.68
CA GLN A 102 10.74 14.12 15.90
C GLN A 102 12.20 13.77 15.59
N GLU A 103 12.45 13.05 14.50
CA GLU A 103 13.79 12.74 14.01
C GLU A 103 14.50 14.00 13.55
N ALA A 104 13.84 14.84 12.74
CA ALA A 104 14.42 16.09 12.24
C ALA A 104 14.69 17.15 13.33
N GLY A 105 14.10 17.03 14.52
CA GLY A 105 14.35 17.92 15.66
C GLY A 105 15.40 17.42 16.64
N ARG A 106 15.98 16.23 16.38
CA ARG A 106 17.08 15.63 17.16
C ARG A 106 18.45 15.87 16.54
N ASP A 107 18.49 16.35 15.30
CA ASP A 107 19.68 16.82 14.57
C ASP A 107 19.90 18.32 14.77
#